data_AF-A0A7S3NFG8-F1
#
_entry.id   AF-A0A7S3NFG8-F1
#
_cell.length_a   1.000
_cell.length_b   1.000
_cell.length_c   1.000
_cell.angle_alpha   90.00
_cell.angle_beta   90.00
_cell.angle_gamma   90.00
#
_symmetry.space_group_name_H-M   'P 1'
#
loop_
_entity.id
_entity.type
_entity.pdbx_description
1 polymer ?
#
loop_
_entity_poly.entity_id
_entity_poly.type
_entity_poly.pdbx_seq_one_letter_code
_entity_poly.pdbx_strand_id
1 'polypeptide(L)'
;LNLQKLLTKQEAVLSLILTNATLFRLGKSEKFSIFDTLAQVENEDAQPVPIPSDPACLSSWITNLHSLYNQDPVRHYHTLSHITFMLHFHATHCPWPSPAADYASAMFALFHDAIYDPLAKDNEAASAELFVSFLADLSLVASPEDLFVEACILDTATHS
;
A
#
# COMPACT_ATOMS: atom_id res chain seq x y z
N LEU A 1 -5.81 25.23 -2.98
CA LEU A 1 -5.50 24.05 -2.14
C LEU A 1 -4.15 24.29 -1.47
N ASN A 2 -4.00 24.04 -0.16
CA ASN A 2 -2.71 24.17 0.53
C ASN A 2 -1.87 22.92 0.23
N LEU A 3 -0.69 23.08 -0.41
CA LEU A 3 0.19 21.97 -0.80
C LEU A 3 0.63 21.11 0.40
N GLN A 4 0.87 21.75 1.55
CA GLN A 4 1.22 21.04 2.79
C GLN A 4 0.04 20.17 3.28
N LYS A 5 -1.19 20.65 3.13
CA LYS A 5 -2.42 19.88 3.46
C LYS A 5 -2.68 18.72 2.48
N LEU A 6 -2.16 18.80 1.25
CA LEU A 6 -2.28 17.72 0.26
C LEU A 6 -1.25 16.61 0.53
N LEU A 7 -0.01 16.98 0.85
CA LEU A 7 1.06 16.04 1.22
C LEU A 7 0.70 15.23 2.48
N THR A 8 0.18 15.89 3.52
CA THR A 8 -0.27 15.20 4.74
C THR A 8 -1.44 14.25 4.50
N LYS A 9 -2.29 14.53 3.50
CA LYS A 9 -3.37 13.62 3.12
C LYS A 9 -2.87 12.36 2.44
N GLN A 10 -1.86 12.46 1.58
CA GLN A 10 -1.28 11.30 0.90
C GLN A 10 -0.53 10.39 1.87
N GLU A 11 0.22 10.97 2.80
CA GLU A 11 0.84 10.27 3.93
C GLU A 11 -0.20 9.52 4.78
N ALA A 12 -1.34 10.16 5.06
CA ALA A 12 -2.44 9.55 5.79
C ALA A 12 -3.07 8.38 5.03
N VAL A 13 -3.23 8.47 3.71
CA VAL A 13 -3.74 7.36 2.87
C VAL A 13 -2.83 6.14 2.98
N LEU A 14 -1.52 6.29 2.74
CA LEU A 14 -0.57 5.18 2.83
C LEU A 14 -0.63 4.53 4.21
N SER A 15 -0.58 5.35 5.26
CA SER A 15 -0.58 4.89 6.65
C SER A 15 -1.84 4.12 6.99
N LEU A 16 -3.01 4.62 6.60
CA LEU A 16 -4.31 4.00 6.87
C LEU A 16 -4.51 2.71 6.08
N ILE A 17 -4.15 2.71 4.79
CA ILE A 17 -4.24 1.51 3.96
C ILE A 17 -3.35 0.40 4.52
N LEU A 18 -2.08 0.69 4.77
CA LEU A 18 -1.15 -0.32 5.26
C LEU A 18 -1.56 -0.81 6.66
N THR A 19 -2.06 0.07 7.52
CA THR A 19 -2.56 -0.29 8.86
C THR A 19 -3.80 -1.19 8.79
N ASN A 20 -4.83 -0.78 8.04
CA ASN A 20 -6.08 -1.53 7.97
C ASN A 20 -5.91 -2.88 7.25
N ALA A 21 -5.08 -2.92 6.20
CA ALA A 21 -4.72 -4.15 5.50
C ALA A 21 -3.96 -5.12 6.43
N THR A 22 -3.03 -4.60 7.22
CA THR A 22 -2.27 -5.40 8.21
C THR A 22 -3.18 -5.94 9.30
N LEU A 23 -4.08 -5.12 9.84
CA LEU A 23 -5.06 -5.56 10.85
C LEU A 23 -5.98 -6.66 10.31
N PHE A 24 -6.42 -6.54 9.05
CA PHE A 24 -7.17 -7.58 8.37
C PHE A 24 -6.35 -8.87 8.24
N ARG A 25 -5.09 -8.79 7.79
CA ARG A 25 -4.22 -9.97 7.66
C ARG A 25 -3.88 -10.65 8.98
N LEU A 26 -3.76 -9.90 10.06
CA LEU A 26 -3.57 -10.44 11.40
C LEU A 26 -4.85 -11.04 12.00
N GLY A 27 -5.98 -11.02 11.29
CA GLY A 27 -7.29 -11.44 11.80
C GLY A 27 -7.81 -10.53 12.92
N LYS A 28 -7.24 -9.33 13.08
CA LYS A 28 -7.64 -8.31 14.07
C LYS A 28 -8.82 -7.46 13.56
N SER A 29 -9.13 -7.55 12.28
CA SER A 29 -10.34 -7.00 11.66
C SER A 29 -10.95 -8.04 10.73
N GLU A 30 -12.28 -8.21 10.80
CA GLU A 30 -13.02 -9.06 9.86
C GLU A 30 -13.27 -8.36 8.52
N LYS A 31 -12.99 -7.06 8.44
CA LYS A 31 -13.28 -6.23 7.26
C LYS A 31 -12.05 -5.42 6.86
N PHE A 32 -11.80 -5.40 5.55
CA PHE A 32 -10.95 -4.44 4.89
C PHE A 32 -11.68 -3.95 3.64
N SER A 33 -11.63 -2.65 3.40
CA SER A 33 -12.16 -2.02 2.21
C SER A 33 -11.32 -0.79 1.91
N ILE A 34 -10.86 -0.67 0.67
CA ILE A 34 -10.12 0.51 0.21
C ILE A 34 -11.04 1.74 0.28
N PHE A 35 -12.31 1.60 -0.12
CA PHE A 35 -13.30 2.67 -0.10
C PHE A 35 -13.48 3.26 1.32
N ASP A 36 -13.90 2.43 2.28
CA ASP A 36 -14.04 2.82 3.69
C ASP A 36 -12.76 3.41 4.29
N THR A 37 -11.59 2.91 3.88
CA THR A 37 -10.30 3.45 4.35
C THR A 37 -10.03 4.85 3.79
N LEU A 38 -10.31 5.07 2.51
CA LEU A 38 -10.15 6.39 1.89
C LEU A 38 -11.16 7.41 2.44
N ALA A 39 -12.39 6.99 2.73
CA ALA A 39 -13.41 7.84 3.35
C ALA A 39 -12.98 8.35 4.74
N GLN A 40 -12.16 7.60 5.48
CA GLN A 40 -11.60 8.04 6.77
C GLN A 40 -10.61 9.19 6.61
N VAL A 41 -9.85 9.24 5.52
CA VAL A 41 -8.90 10.33 5.24
C VAL A 41 -9.64 11.63 4.92
N GLU A 42 -10.84 11.53 4.32
CA GLU A 42 -11.65 12.68 3.94
C GLU A 42 -12.39 13.30 5.12
N ASN A 43 -12.63 12.52 6.18
CA ASN A 43 -13.29 12.97 7.39
C ASN A 43 -12.30 13.63 8.36
N GLU A 44 -12.33 14.96 8.45
CA GLU A 44 -11.43 15.75 9.32
C GLU A 44 -11.62 15.48 10.82
N ASP A 45 -12.75 14.88 11.22
CA ASP A 45 -13.06 14.50 12.61
C ASP A 45 -12.74 13.03 12.94
N ALA A 46 -12.22 12.26 11.97
CA ALA A 46 -11.88 10.86 12.19
C ALA A 46 -10.79 10.73 13.27
N GLN A 47 -11.09 9.92 14.30
CA GLN A 47 -10.11 9.59 15.33
C GLN A 47 -8.95 8.80 14.70
N PRO A 48 -7.69 9.05 15.10
CA PRO A 48 -6.56 8.30 14.59
C PRO A 48 -6.78 6.80 14.82
N VAL A 49 -6.63 6.01 13.74
CA VAL A 49 -6.81 4.56 13.79
C VAL A 49 -5.81 3.97 14.79
N PRO A 50 -6.24 3.10 15.72
CA PRO A 50 -5.33 2.45 16.66
C PRO A 50 -4.26 1.65 15.91
N ILE A 51 -3.00 2.06 16.05
CA ILE A 51 -1.85 1.31 15.52
C ILE A 51 -1.78 -0.02 16.29
N PRO A 52 -1.70 -1.19 15.63
CA PRO A 52 -1.61 -2.48 16.30
C PRO A 52 -0.41 -2.59 17.25
N SER A 53 -0.51 -3.55 18.18
CA SER A 53 0.29 -3.72 19.41
C SER A 53 1.79 -3.98 19.23
N ASP A 54 2.27 -4.16 18.00
CA ASP A 54 3.70 -4.09 17.65
C ASP A 54 3.97 -2.89 16.74
N PRO A 55 3.93 -1.67 17.30
CA PRO A 55 3.96 -0.43 16.53
C PRO A 55 5.31 -0.15 15.88
N ALA A 56 6.40 -0.79 16.31
CA ALA A 56 7.75 -0.47 15.82
C ALA A 56 7.98 -0.97 14.40
N CYS A 57 7.51 -2.18 14.08
CA CYS A 57 7.70 -2.77 12.75
C CYS A 57 6.84 -2.09 11.69
N LEU A 58 5.52 -1.98 11.92
CA LEU A 58 4.60 -1.40 10.94
C LEU A 58 4.88 0.10 10.70
N SER A 59 5.21 0.88 11.74
CA SER A 59 5.56 2.30 11.56
C SER A 59 6.86 2.49 10.76
N SER A 60 7.82 1.58 10.91
CA SER A 60 9.03 1.57 10.10
C SER A 60 8.72 1.28 8.63
N TRP A 61 7.82 0.34 8.35
CA TRP A 61 7.36 0.05 6.99
C TRP A 61 6.59 1.18 6.33
N ILE A 62 5.70 1.86 7.07
CA ILE A 62 5.02 3.09 6.60
C ILE A 62 6.07 4.14 6.21
N THR A 63 7.04 4.38 7.10
CA THR A 63 8.12 5.35 6.89
C THR A 63 8.99 4.97 5.69
N ASN A 64 9.33 3.69 5.54
CA ASN A 64 10.14 3.16 4.45
C ASN A 64 9.45 3.35 3.10
N LEU A 65 8.20 2.88 2.96
CA LEU A 65 7.42 3.05 1.72
C LEU A 65 7.23 4.53 1.38
N HIS A 66 6.97 5.38 2.38
CA HIS A 66 6.91 6.81 2.15
C HIS A 66 8.22 7.37 1.59
N SER A 67 9.36 6.93 2.12
CA SER A 67 10.68 7.34 1.60
C SER A 67 10.92 6.84 0.18
N LEU A 68 10.53 5.60 -0.15
CA LEU A 68 10.69 5.01 -1.49
C LEU A 68 9.90 5.78 -2.56
N TYR A 69 8.68 6.23 -2.24
CA TYR A 69 7.83 6.97 -3.18
C TYR A 69 8.16 8.47 -3.29
N ASN A 70 9.02 9.00 -2.44
CA ASN A 70 9.48 10.40 -2.47
C ASN A 70 10.91 10.58 -3.01
N GLN A 71 11.48 9.56 -3.66
CA GLN A 71 12.81 9.66 -4.29
C GLN A 71 12.76 10.49 -5.58
N ASP A 72 13.00 11.80 -5.44
CA ASP A 72 13.22 12.76 -6.53
C ASP A 72 14.71 12.77 -6.94
N PRO A 73 15.07 12.87 -8.24
CA PRO A 73 14.22 13.14 -9.42
C PRO A 73 13.75 11.88 -10.16
N VAL A 74 13.94 10.69 -9.59
CA VAL A 74 13.74 9.43 -10.33
C VAL A 74 12.25 9.18 -10.61
N ARG A 75 11.34 9.64 -9.74
CA ARG A 75 9.88 9.39 -9.86
C ARG A 75 9.07 10.64 -10.23
N HIS A 76 8.86 10.88 -11.52
CA HIS A 76 7.96 11.95 -11.98
C HIS A 76 6.47 11.55 -11.98
N TYR A 77 6.14 10.29 -12.28
CA TYR A 77 4.76 9.79 -12.41
C TYR A 77 4.37 8.74 -11.36
N HIS A 78 5.25 7.77 -11.05
CA HIS A 78 5.01 6.71 -10.06
C HIS A 78 5.25 7.19 -8.62
N THR A 79 4.52 8.22 -8.22
CA THR A 79 4.54 8.81 -6.88
C THR A 79 3.38 8.29 -6.04
N LEU A 80 3.41 8.55 -4.73
CA LEU A 80 2.28 8.24 -3.84
C LEU A 80 0.97 8.93 -4.28
N SER A 81 1.07 10.07 -4.97
CA SER A 81 -0.09 10.75 -5.58
C SER A 81 -0.78 9.86 -6.62
N HIS A 82 -0.01 9.19 -7.48
CA HIS A 82 -0.54 8.32 -8.52
C HIS A 82 -1.21 7.08 -7.92
N ILE A 83 -0.56 6.44 -6.95
CA ILE A 83 -1.12 5.26 -6.27
C ILE A 83 -2.41 5.61 -5.54
N THR A 84 -2.43 6.73 -4.82
CA THR A 84 -3.63 7.21 -4.14
C THR A 84 -4.77 7.45 -5.13
N PHE A 85 -4.47 8.08 -6.27
CA PHE A 85 -5.46 8.29 -7.33
C PHE A 85 -5.99 6.97 -7.89
N MET A 86 -5.11 6.01 -8.20
CA MET A 86 -5.49 4.69 -8.72
C MET A 86 -6.40 3.94 -7.74
N LEU A 87 -6.05 3.91 -6.46
CA LEU A 87 -6.84 3.27 -5.41
C LEU A 87 -8.21 3.94 -5.25
N HIS A 88 -8.26 5.27 -5.28
CA HIS A 88 -9.51 6.02 -5.19
C HIS A 88 -10.40 5.81 -6.42
N PHE A 89 -9.83 5.84 -7.62
CA PHE A 89 -10.55 5.59 -8.86
C PHE A 89 -11.16 4.19 -8.87
N HIS A 90 -10.35 3.19 -8.51
CA HIS A 90 -10.78 1.80 -8.47
C HIS A 90 -11.89 1.57 -7.44
N ALA A 91 -11.69 2.03 -6.20
CA ALA A 91 -12.67 1.90 -5.12
C ALA A 91 -14.03 2.55 -5.46
N THR A 92 -14.01 3.62 -6.25
CA THR A 92 -15.23 4.36 -6.63
C THR A 92 -15.98 3.73 -7.81
N HIS A 93 -15.26 3.23 -8.82
CA HIS A 93 -15.86 2.85 -10.10
C HIS A 93 -15.89 1.35 -10.35
N CYS A 94 -15.08 0.59 -9.64
CA CYS A 94 -14.92 -0.85 -9.83
C CYS A 94 -14.69 -1.55 -8.48
N PRO A 95 -15.61 -1.45 -7.51
CA PRO A 95 -15.38 -2.03 -6.18
C PRO A 95 -15.14 -3.54 -6.29
N TRP A 96 -14.13 -4.04 -5.58
CA TRP A 96 -13.81 -5.46 -5.57
C TRP A 96 -14.90 -6.27 -4.85
N PRO A 97 -15.09 -7.55 -5.22
CA PRO A 97 -16.21 -8.34 -4.72
C PRO A 97 -16.01 -8.85 -3.28
N SER A 98 -14.84 -8.67 -2.68
CA SER A 98 -14.54 -9.18 -1.34
C SER A 98 -13.42 -8.40 -0.63
N PRO A 99 -13.39 -8.44 0.72
CA PRO A 99 -12.28 -7.86 1.50
C PRO A 99 -10.90 -8.42 1.14
N ALA A 100 -10.83 -9.71 0.77
CA ALA A 100 -9.59 -10.36 0.34
C ALA A 100 -9.07 -9.77 -1.00
N ALA A 101 -9.99 -9.50 -1.94
CA ALA A 101 -9.65 -8.85 -3.21
C ALA A 101 -9.24 -7.38 -3.01
N ASP A 102 -9.94 -6.65 -2.12
CA ASP A 102 -9.51 -5.30 -1.72
C ASP A 102 -8.11 -5.33 -1.10
N TYR A 103 -7.84 -6.28 -0.20
CA TYR A 103 -6.53 -6.44 0.44
C TYR A 103 -5.43 -6.67 -0.60
N ALA A 104 -5.63 -7.65 -1.49
CA ALA A 104 -4.66 -7.99 -2.52
C ALA A 104 -4.39 -6.78 -3.44
N SER A 105 -5.45 -6.08 -3.86
CA SER A 105 -5.33 -4.89 -4.69
C SER A 105 -4.57 -3.75 -4.00
N ALA A 106 -4.80 -3.54 -2.70
CA ALA A 106 -4.10 -2.52 -1.94
C ALA A 106 -2.60 -2.84 -1.80
N MET A 107 -2.25 -4.10 -1.50
CA MET A 107 -0.85 -4.52 -1.40
C MET A 107 -0.16 -4.46 -2.75
N PHE A 108 -0.78 -4.96 -3.80
CA PHE A 108 -0.25 -4.86 -5.16
C PHE A 108 0.03 -3.39 -5.56
N ALA A 109 -0.93 -2.50 -5.35
CA ALA A 109 -0.77 -1.08 -5.67
C ALA A 109 0.38 -0.41 -4.89
N LEU A 110 0.59 -0.80 -3.62
CA LEU A 110 1.63 -0.25 -2.76
C LEU A 110 3.03 -0.84 -2.98
N PHE A 111 3.14 -2.06 -3.53
CA PHE A 111 4.41 -2.76 -3.63
C PHE A 111 4.93 -2.94 -5.05
N HIS A 112 4.09 -3.03 -6.10
CA HIS A 112 4.56 -3.40 -7.45
C HIS A 112 5.69 -2.52 -7.98
N ASP A 113 5.60 -1.21 -7.73
CA ASP A 113 6.60 -0.21 -8.14
C ASP A 113 7.32 0.44 -6.94
N ALA A 114 7.36 -0.23 -5.78
CA ALA A 114 8.00 0.32 -4.57
C ALA A 114 9.51 0.47 -4.72
N ILE A 115 10.18 -0.46 -5.40
CA ILE A 115 11.54 -0.30 -5.91
C ILE A 115 11.46 0.20 -7.35
N TYR A 116 12.19 1.27 -7.66
CA TYR A 116 12.16 1.87 -9.00
C TYR A 116 13.48 2.55 -9.31
N ASP A 117 14.24 1.92 -10.19
CA ASP A 117 15.36 2.50 -10.91
C ASP A 117 15.12 2.29 -12.42
N PRO A 118 14.91 3.36 -13.22
CA PRO A 118 14.69 3.26 -14.66
C PRO A 118 15.78 2.53 -15.44
N LEU A 119 16.97 2.36 -14.87
CA LEU A 119 18.11 1.68 -15.49
C LEU A 119 18.26 0.22 -15.02
N ALA A 120 17.57 -0.15 -13.95
CA ALA A 120 17.55 -1.51 -13.43
C ALA A 120 16.58 -2.39 -14.22
N LYS A 121 16.80 -3.71 -14.16
CA LYS A 121 15.98 -4.72 -14.86
C LYS A 121 15.28 -5.69 -13.91
N ASP A 122 15.47 -5.45 -12.62
CA ASP A 122 15.06 -6.30 -11.51
C ASP A 122 14.17 -5.52 -10.53
N ASN A 123 13.61 -4.38 -10.94
CA ASN A 123 12.71 -3.57 -10.09
C ASN A 123 11.55 -4.40 -9.57
N GLU A 124 10.91 -5.19 -10.44
CA GLU A 124 9.74 -6.00 -10.10
C GLU A 124 10.12 -7.14 -9.16
N ALA A 125 11.25 -7.80 -9.40
CA ALA A 125 11.78 -8.82 -8.50
C ALA A 125 12.13 -8.23 -7.12
N ALA A 126 12.80 -7.07 -7.09
CA ALA A 126 13.15 -6.38 -5.86
C ALA A 126 11.91 -5.87 -5.10
N SER A 127 10.89 -5.40 -5.81
CA SER A 127 9.59 -5.01 -5.26
C SER A 127 8.83 -6.21 -4.67
N ALA A 128 8.88 -7.38 -5.32
CA ALA A 128 8.31 -8.61 -4.80
C ALA A 128 9.05 -9.09 -3.53
N GLU A 129 10.39 -9.06 -3.54
CA GLU A 129 11.21 -9.38 -2.37
C GLU A 129 10.95 -8.42 -1.20
N LEU A 130 10.72 -7.13 -1.49
CA LEU A 130 10.33 -6.14 -0.50
C LEU A 130 8.98 -6.50 0.14
N PHE A 131 8.01 -6.94 -0.64
CA PHE A 131 6.71 -7.39 -0.14
C PHE A 131 6.83 -8.65 0.75
N VAL A 132 7.63 -9.64 0.33
CA VAL A 132 7.90 -10.83 1.14
C VAL A 132 8.59 -10.47 2.46
N SER A 133 9.52 -9.53 2.43
CA SER A 133 10.21 -9.01 3.63
C SER A 133 9.23 -8.33 4.58
N PHE A 134 8.28 -7.55 4.05
CA PHE A 134 7.21 -6.94 4.84
C PHE A 134 6.36 -7.99 5.57
N LEU A 135 5.96 -9.07 4.89
CA LEU A 135 5.21 -10.16 5.52
C LEU A 135 6.05 -10.87 6.60
N ALA A 136 7.32 -11.15 6.32
CA ALA A 136 8.22 -11.82 7.24
C ALA A 136 8.47 -11.01 8.52
N ASP A 137 8.72 -9.70 8.39
CA ASP A 137 8.93 -8.80 9.52
C ASP A 137 7.68 -8.67 10.40
N LEU A 138 6.49 -8.76 9.81
CA LEU A 138 5.22 -8.84 10.55
C LEU A 138 4.90 -10.23 11.09
N SER A 139 5.80 -11.20 10.93
CA SER A 139 5.62 -12.61 11.33
C SER A 139 4.35 -13.24 10.71
N LEU A 140 3.98 -12.80 9.52
CA LEU A 140 2.84 -13.34 8.76
C LEU A 140 3.31 -14.54 7.92
N VAL A 141 2.55 -15.63 8.00
CA VAL A 141 2.66 -16.73 7.03
C VAL A 141 1.88 -16.31 5.78
N ALA A 142 2.52 -16.47 4.61
CA ALA A 142 1.93 -16.11 3.33
C ALA A 142 0.58 -16.82 3.12
N SER A 143 -0.45 -16.04 2.83
CA SER A 143 -1.77 -16.53 2.43
C SER A 143 -1.85 -16.67 0.89
N PRO A 144 -2.90 -17.31 0.35
CA PRO A 144 -3.12 -17.34 -1.09
C PRO A 144 -3.19 -15.95 -1.74
N GLU A 145 -3.75 -14.96 -1.04
CA GLU A 145 -3.79 -13.57 -1.48
C GLU A 145 -2.40 -12.95 -1.56
N ASP A 146 -1.52 -13.23 -0.60
CA ASP A 146 -0.14 -12.73 -0.62
C ASP A 146 0.66 -13.33 -1.77
N LEU A 147 0.53 -14.65 -1.99
CA LEU A 147 1.17 -15.34 -3.11
C LEU A 147 0.66 -14.80 -4.45
N PHE A 148 -0.63 -14.48 -4.52
CA PHE A 148 -1.22 -13.83 -5.69
C PHE A 148 -0.65 -12.43 -5.91
N VAL A 149 -0.52 -11.62 -4.85
CA VAL A 149 0.10 -10.29 -4.93
C VAL A 149 1.55 -10.38 -5.41
N GLU A 150 2.36 -11.25 -4.82
CA GLU A 150 3.75 -11.48 -5.22
C GLU A 150 3.84 -11.86 -6.71
N ALA A 151 3.02 -12.81 -7.16
CA ALA A 151 2.96 -13.21 -8.57
C ALA A 151 2.55 -12.05 -9.49
N CYS A 152 1.54 -11.27 -9.12
CA CYS A 152 1.13 -10.09 -9.89
C CYS A 152 2.24 -9.04 -9.99
N ILE A 153 3.00 -8.82 -8.91
CA ILE A 153 4.16 -7.90 -8.93
C ILE A 153 5.21 -8.42 -9.92
N LEU A 154 5.56 -9.71 -9.87
CA LEU A 154 6.53 -10.28 -10.80
C LEU A 154 6.07 -10.18 -12.27
N ASP A 155 4.77 -10.32 -12.51
CA ASP A 155 4.19 -10.24 -13.85
C ASP A 155 4.24 -8.83 -14.47
N THR A 156 4.38 -7.75 -13.68
CA THR A 156 4.47 -6.39 -14.24
C THR A 156 5.74 -6.18 -15.08
N ALA A 157 6.78 -7.00 -14.89
CA ALA A 157 8.01 -6.97 -15.69
C ALA A 157 7.77 -7.31 -17.17
N THR A 158 6.65 -7.96 -17.48
CA THR A 158 6.28 -8.36 -18.84
C THR A 158 5.45 -7.31 -19.58
N HIS A 159 5.07 -6.22 -18.91
CA HIS A 159 4.14 -5.21 -19.42
C HIS A 159 4.71 -3.78 -19.47
N SER A 160 6.00 -3.61 -19.19
CA SER A 160 6.77 -2.35 -19.29
C SER A 160 7.30 -2.04 -20.69
#